data_AF-A0A353GGH3-F1
#
_entry.id   AF-A0A353GGH3-F1
#
_cell.length_a   1.000
_cell.length_b   1.000
_cell.length_c   1.000
_cell.angle_alpha   90.00
_cell.angle_beta   90.00
_cell.angle_gamma   90.00
#
_symmetry.space_group_name_H-M   'P 1'
#
loop_
_entity.id
_entity.type
_entity.pdbx_description
1 polymer ?
#
loop_
_entity_poly.entity_id
_entity_poly.type
_entity_poly.pdbx_seq_one_letter_code
_entity_poly.pdbx_strand_id
1 'polypeptide(L)'
;MQALESGRDSHVLNTRVKGKGNRWEHHEYQWVNGVPLTEGADALRVNWCQQTLTNDAGEILYRNSWITDWAIDADNVAGLASSGRARWKIENENNNVLKNHGYHLEHNFGHGKEHLASLLATMNLLAFGLHTLLELTDENYRLIRNKVGARRRFFQHLEALTTYLYFESWERLMDFMMRGLEIGPYAPKS
;
A
#
# COMPACT_ATOMS: atom_id res chain seq x y z
N MET A 1 4.10 20.29 20.02
CA MET A 1 5.49 20.65 19.69
C MET A 1 5.46 21.92 18.85
N GLN A 2 5.35 23.07 19.51
CA GLN A 2 5.40 24.40 18.91
C GLN A 2 6.68 25.03 19.45
N ALA A 3 7.77 24.91 18.68
CA ALA A 3 9.01 25.69 18.75
C ALA A 3 10.10 24.93 17.98
N LEU A 4 10.10 25.08 16.65
CA LEU A 4 11.39 25.11 15.96
C LEU A 4 11.99 26.47 16.35
N GLU A 5 12.97 26.46 17.23
CA GLU A 5 13.71 27.66 17.63
C GLU A 5 14.17 28.41 16.38
N SER A 6 13.93 29.72 16.34
CA SER A 6 14.33 30.61 15.26
C SER A 6 15.86 30.62 15.15
N GLY A 7 16.41 29.82 14.23
CA GLY A 7 17.86 29.75 14.02
C GLY A 7 18.39 28.46 13.41
N ARG A 8 17.58 27.42 13.19
CA ARG A 8 17.99 26.25 12.38
C ARG A 8 17.58 26.43 10.93
N ASP A 9 18.42 25.98 10.01
CA ASP A 9 18.16 25.95 8.57
C ASP A 9 16.92 25.08 8.27
N SER A 10 15.76 25.71 8.38
CA SER A 10 14.49 25.13 8.01
C SER A 10 14.28 25.34 6.54
N HIS A 11 14.10 24.25 5.81
CA HIS A 11 13.92 24.27 4.38
C HIS A 11 12.46 23.99 4.04
N VAL A 12 11.99 24.60 2.95
CA VAL A 12 10.62 24.43 2.46
C VAL A 12 10.65 24.14 0.96
N LEU A 13 9.85 23.16 0.53
CA LEU A 13 9.60 22.84 -0.87
C LEU A 13 8.09 22.84 -1.11
N ASN A 14 7.66 23.62 -2.10
CA ASN A 14 6.27 23.68 -2.53
C ASN A 14 6.11 23.04 -3.90
N THR A 15 5.14 22.15 -4.05
CA THR A 15 4.81 21.52 -5.32
C THR A 15 3.30 21.55 -5.54
N ARG A 16 2.89 21.65 -6.81
CA ARG A 16 1.49 21.63 -7.20
C ARG A 16 1.25 20.43 -8.09
N VAL A 17 0.32 19.56 -7.69
CA VAL A 17 0.04 18.30 -8.39
C VAL A 17 -1.46 18.15 -8.63
N LYS A 18 -1.82 17.37 -9.65
CA LYS A 18 -3.22 17.07 -9.96
C LYS A 18 -3.62 15.79 -9.22
N GLY A 19 -4.53 15.91 -8.27
CA GLY A 19 -5.00 14.81 -7.43
C GLY A 19 -5.93 13.83 -8.17
N LYS A 20 -6.32 12.76 -7.48
CA LYS A 20 -7.15 11.66 -8.04
C LYS A 20 -8.55 12.08 -8.51
N GLY A 21 -9.02 13.27 -8.12
CA GLY A 21 -10.30 13.85 -8.55
C GLY A 21 -10.20 14.92 -9.64
N ASN A 22 -9.06 15.01 -10.34
CA ASN A 22 -8.79 16.08 -11.32
C ASN A 22 -8.77 17.49 -10.71
N ARG A 23 -8.63 17.60 -9.38
CA ARG A 23 -8.50 18.84 -8.62
C ARG A 23 -7.01 19.12 -8.36
N TRP A 24 -6.62 20.39 -8.31
CA TRP A 24 -5.26 20.74 -7.93
C TRP A 24 -5.08 20.63 -6.42
N GLU A 25 -3.94 20.11 -6.03
CA GLU A 25 -3.50 19.94 -4.66
C GLU A 25 -2.14 20.63 -4.50
N HIS A 26 -1.97 21.38 -3.42
CA HIS A 26 -0.72 22.06 -3.08
C HIS A 26 -0.04 21.30 -1.95
N HIS A 27 1.18 20.84 -2.22
CA HIS A 27 1.99 20.08 -1.30
C HIS A 27 3.13 20.97 -0.80
N GLU A 28 3.12 21.24 0.49
CA GLU A 28 4.22 21.89 1.19
C GLU A 28 4.99 20.84 1.99
N TYR A 29 6.29 20.80 1.78
CA TYR A 29 7.23 19.99 2.54
C TYR A 29 8.13 20.90 3.34
N GLN A 30 8.26 20.65 4.64
CA GLN A 30 9.17 21.36 5.52
C GLN A 30 10.15 20.35 6.13
N TRP A 31 11.43 20.68 6.25
CA TRP A 31 12.38 19.78 6.90
C TRP A 31 13.52 20.50 7.59
N VAL A 32 14.11 19.81 8.57
CA VAL A 32 15.30 20.24 9.33
C VAL A 32 16.14 19.00 9.65
N ASN A 33 17.43 19.05 9.35
CA ASN A 33 18.38 17.99 9.70
C ASN A 33 18.99 18.22 11.08
N GLY A 34 19.32 17.15 11.80
CA GLY A 34 20.07 17.19 13.05
C GLY A 34 19.35 17.84 14.24
N VAL A 35 18.01 17.76 14.27
CA VAL A 35 17.22 18.24 15.42
C VAL A 35 17.31 17.24 16.59
N PRO A 36 17.42 17.69 17.85
CA PRO A 36 17.30 16.80 18.98
C PRO A 36 15.88 16.26 19.05
N LEU A 37 15.75 14.94 19.27
CA LEU A 37 14.46 14.29 19.46
C LEU A 37 13.80 14.68 20.79
N THR A 38 14.60 14.94 21.82
CA THR A 38 14.17 15.29 23.18
C THR A 38 14.98 16.47 23.73
N GLU A 39 14.55 17.04 24.85
CA GLU A 39 15.36 18.02 25.59
C GLU A 39 16.54 17.31 26.28
N GLY A 40 17.74 17.88 26.20
CA GLY A 40 18.96 17.34 26.81
C GLY A 40 20.21 17.46 25.93
N ALA A 41 21.38 17.56 26.57
CA ALA A 41 22.67 17.67 25.88
C ALA A 41 22.99 16.42 25.04
N ASP A 42 22.59 15.23 25.53
CA ASP A 42 22.83 13.93 24.89
C ASP A 42 21.65 13.45 24.03
N ALA A 43 20.75 14.35 23.64
CA ALA A 43 19.58 14.00 22.86
C ALA A 43 19.96 13.50 21.45
N LEU A 44 19.41 12.33 21.09
CA LEU A 44 19.56 11.74 19.76
C LEU A 44 19.18 12.77 18.69
N ARG A 45 20.10 12.95 17.73
CA ARG A 45 19.93 13.84 16.58
C ARG A 45 19.20 13.09 15.49
N VAL A 46 18.09 13.64 15.02
CA VAL A 46 17.27 13.08 13.97
C VAL A 46 17.04 14.10 12.87
N ASN A 47 16.68 13.64 11.68
CA ASN A 47 16.22 14.51 10.61
C ASN A 47 14.70 14.47 10.58
N TRP A 48 14.07 15.64 10.65
CA TRP A 48 12.62 15.78 10.74
C TRP A 48 12.07 16.37 9.46
N CYS A 49 10.93 15.87 9.00
CA CYS A 49 10.15 16.51 7.95
C CYS A 49 8.66 16.50 8.25
N GLN A 50 7.94 17.45 7.66
CA GLN A 50 6.49 17.55 7.69
C GLN A 50 5.98 17.73 6.27
N GLN A 51 4.81 17.18 6.00
CA GLN A 51 4.04 17.57 4.83
C GLN A 51 2.70 18.17 5.24
N THR A 52 2.37 19.29 4.61
CA THR A 52 1.02 19.87 4.57
C THR A 52 0.45 19.75 3.15
N LEU A 53 -0.78 19.29 3.03
CA LEU A 53 -1.55 19.22 1.79
C LEU A 53 -2.74 20.17 1.90
N THR A 54 -2.87 21.09 0.95
CA THR A 54 -4.02 22.00 0.88
C THR A 54 -4.73 21.88 -0.47
N ASN A 55 -6.04 22.12 -0.48
CA ASN A 55 -6.80 22.28 -1.72
C ASN A 55 -6.69 23.70 -2.27
N ASP A 56 -7.26 23.96 -3.46
CA ASP A 56 -7.30 25.30 -4.07
C ASP A 56 -8.06 26.34 -3.21
N ALA A 57 -8.92 25.92 -2.28
CA ALA A 57 -9.60 26.79 -1.33
C ALA A 57 -8.74 27.14 -0.09
N GLY A 58 -7.54 26.56 0.02
CA GLY A 58 -6.63 26.74 1.15
C GLY A 58 -6.92 25.85 2.36
N GLU A 59 -7.90 24.95 2.27
CA GLU A 59 -8.22 24.02 3.36
C GLU A 59 -7.16 22.93 3.45
N ILE A 60 -6.71 22.64 4.68
CA ILE A 60 -5.74 21.58 4.96
C ILE A 60 -6.45 20.22 4.83
N LEU A 61 -6.13 19.49 3.78
CA LEU A 61 -6.63 18.13 3.54
C LEU A 61 -5.85 17.10 4.35
N TYR A 62 -4.56 17.34 4.58
CA TYR A 62 -3.68 16.43 5.28
C TYR A 62 -2.50 17.17 5.87
N ARG A 63 -2.09 16.80 7.09
CA ARG A 63 -0.85 17.27 7.69
C ARG A 63 -0.26 16.18 8.56
N ASN A 64 1.01 15.88 8.37
CA ASN A 64 1.73 14.92 9.20
C ASN A 64 3.24 15.18 9.17
N SER A 65 3.96 14.62 10.15
CA SER A 65 5.41 14.71 10.27
C SER A 65 6.07 13.37 10.57
N TRP A 66 7.33 13.26 10.17
CA TRP A 66 8.15 12.05 10.32
C TRP A 66 9.57 12.41 10.74
N ILE A 67 10.25 11.42 11.33
CA ILE A 67 11.68 11.45 11.61
C ILE A 67 12.36 10.35 10.79
N THR A 68 13.60 10.59 10.39
CA THR A 68 14.44 9.66 9.63
C THR A 68 15.91 9.87 9.96
N ASP A 69 16.71 8.82 9.83
CA ASP A 69 18.16 8.89 9.95
C ASP A 69 18.83 9.37 8.65
N TRP A 70 18.07 9.45 7.55
CA TRP A 70 18.57 9.90 6.26
C TRP A 70 18.62 11.43 6.21
N ALA A 71 19.69 11.99 5.65
CA ALA A 71 19.76 13.43 5.39
C ALA A 71 18.65 13.82 4.41
N ILE A 72 17.88 14.85 4.76
CA ILE A 72 16.74 15.32 3.96
C ILE A 72 17.17 16.52 3.13
N ASP A 73 16.80 16.47 1.86
CA ASP A 73 17.00 17.54 0.88
C ASP A 73 15.76 17.70 -0.01
N ALA A 74 15.80 18.66 -0.92
CA ALA A 74 14.69 18.95 -1.82
C ALA A 74 14.39 17.79 -2.79
N ASP A 75 15.38 16.95 -3.10
CA ASP A 75 15.24 15.86 -4.07
C ASP A 75 14.55 14.64 -3.44
N ASN A 76 14.75 14.42 -2.13
CA ASN A 76 14.28 13.22 -1.45
C ASN A 76 13.05 13.43 -0.52
N VAL A 77 12.77 14.66 -0.07
CA VAL A 77 11.73 14.93 0.95
C VAL A 77 10.34 14.45 0.52
N ALA A 78 10.00 14.60 -0.75
CA ALA A 78 8.73 14.14 -1.29
C ALA A 78 8.60 12.60 -1.26
N GLY A 79 9.69 11.89 -1.56
CA GLY A 79 9.76 10.43 -1.50
C GLY A 79 9.70 9.88 -0.07
N LEU A 80 10.38 10.55 0.87
CA LEU A 80 10.34 10.21 2.30
C LEU A 80 8.93 10.39 2.88
N ALA A 81 8.27 11.52 2.60
CA ALA A 81 6.90 11.77 3.02
C ALA A 81 5.90 10.77 2.41
N SER A 82 6.10 10.40 1.13
CA SER A 82 5.31 9.35 0.48
C SER A 82 5.47 7.99 1.18
N SER A 83 6.70 7.62 1.54
CA SER A 83 7.02 6.38 2.26
C SER A 83 6.39 6.38 3.66
N GLY A 84 6.50 7.50 4.39
CA GLY A 84 5.86 7.68 5.69
C GLY A 84 4.33 7.56 5.62
N ARG A 85 3.71 8.06 4.55
CA ARG A 85 2.28 7.86 4.28
C ARG A 85 1.92 6.43 3.95
N ALA A 86 2.74 5.73 3.17
CA ALA A 86 2.52 4.31 2.88
C ALA A 86 2.53 3.48 4.17
N ARG A 87 3.45 3.76 5.11
CA ARG A 87 3.49 3.11 6.43
C ARG A 87 2.20 3.33 7.21
N TRP A 88 1.73 4.58 7.31
CA TRP A 88 0.47 4.90 7.98
C TRP A 88 -0.72 4.17 7.33
N LYS A 89 -0.73 4.09 5.99
CA LYS A 89 -1.78 3.39 5.25
C LYS A 89 -1.79 1.89 5.53
N ILE A 90 -0.63 1.25 5.58
CA ILE A 90 -0.51 -0.16 5.98
C ILE A 90 -1.03 -0.35 7.41
N GLU A 91 -0.62 0.51 8.33
CA GLU A 91 -1.04 0.42 9.73
C GLU A 91 -2.54 0.63 9.91
N ASN A 92 -3.14 1.60 9.22
CA ASN A 92 -4.52 1.99 9.45
C ASN A 92 -5.53 1.27 8.53
N GLU A 93 -5.14 0.85 7.33
CA GLU A 93 -6.02 0.10 6.43
C GLU A 93 -5.75 -1.39 6.54
N ASN A 94 -4.51 -1.85 6.30
CA ASN A 94 -4.22 -3.29 6.27
C ASN A 94 -4.39 -3.93 7.65
N ASN A 95 -3.80 -3.37 8.71
CA ASN A 95 -3.98 -3.97 10.03
C ASN A 95 -5.43 -3.87 10.50
N ASN A 96 -6.13 -2.77 10.21
CA ASN A 96 -7.56 -2.67 10.52
C ASN A 96 -8.40 -3.72 9.76
N VAL A 97 -8.07 -4.03 8.50
CA VAL A 97 -8.72 -5.12 7.76
C VAL A 97 -8.44 -6.48 8.39
N LEU A 98 -7.18 -6.74 8.75
CA LEU A 98 -6.79 -7.98 9.42
C LEU A 98 -7.47 -8.16 10.80
N LYS A 99 -7.76 -7.05 11.48
CA LYS A 99 -8.38 -7.02 12.80
C LYS A 99 -9.91 -7.10 12.73
N ASN A 100 -10.54 -6.35 11.82
CA ASN A 100 -11.97 -6.03 11.89
C ASN A 100 -12.79 -6.47 10.66
N HIS A 101 -12.16 -6.87 9.56
CA HIS A 101 -12.88 -7.15 8.30
C HIS A 101 -12.70 -8.59 7.82
N GLY A 102 -13.10 -9.55 8.66
CA GLY A 102 -13.28 -10.96 8.29
C GLY A 102 -12.12 -11.89 8.65
N TYR A 103 -10.92 -11.35 8.89
CA TYR A 103 -9.79 -12.13 9.39
C TYR A 103 -9.74 -12.21 10.91
N HIS A 104 -10.32 -11.20 11.58
CA HIS A 104 -10.54 -11.15 13.02
C HIS A 104 -9.35 -11.67 13.84
N LEU A 105 -8.12 -11.31 13.47
CA LEU A 105 -6.92 -11.85 14.12
C LEU A 105 -6.80 -11.45 15.62
N GLU A 106 -7.65 -10.54 16.09
CA GLU A 106 -7.80 -10.18 17.51
C GLU A 106 -8.64 -11.20 18.32
N HIS A 107 -9.41 -12.04 17.63
CA HIS A 107 -10.30 -13.02 18.22
C HIS A 107 -9.78 -14.44 17.96
N ASN A 108 -9.69 -15.23 19.03
CA ASN A 108 -9.32 -16.63 18.95
C ASN A 108 -10.60 -17.43 18.60
N PHE A 109 -10.83 -17.76 17.31
CA PHE A 109 -12.06 -18.43 16.82
C PHE A 109 -12.19 -19.92 17.17
N GLY A 110 -11.68 -20.34 18.33
CA GLY A 110 -11.63 -21.75 18.68
C GLY A 110 -12.47 -22.07 19.91
N HIS A 111 -13.36 -23.06 19.78
CA HIS A 111 -13.66 -23.94 20.92
C HIS A 111 -12.45 -24.81 21.34
N GLY A 112 -11.31 -24.73 20.63
CA GLY A 112 -10.00 -25.19 21.07
C GLY A 112 -9.10 -24.00 21.39
N LYS A 113 -8.59 -23.92 22.63
CA LYS A 113 -7.91 -22.74 23.19
C LYS A 113 -6.51 -22.45 22.64
N GLU A 114 -5.96 -23.26 21.73
CA GLU A 114 -4.58 -23.09 21.24
C GLU A 114 -4.48 -23.22 19.70
N HIS A 115 -3.70 -22.32 19.09
CA HIS A 115 -3.20 -22.34 17.70
C HIS A 115 -4.14 -22.04 16.51
N LEU A 116 -5.47 -21.94 16.66
CA LEU A 116 -6.35 -21.70 15.48
C LEU A 116 -6.10 -20.35 14.79
N ALA A 117 -5.88 -19.28 15.56
CA ALA A 117 -5.51 -17.98 14.99
C ALA A 117 -4.17 -18.04 14.21
N SER A 118 -3.21 -18.85 14.70
CA SER A 118 -1.92 -19.07 14.03
C SER A 118 -2.08 -19.84 12.73
N LEU A 119 -2.96 -20.85 12.69
CA LEU A 119 -3.26 -21.61 11.48
C LEU A 119 -3.90 -20.71 10.41
N LEU A 120 -4.92 -19.93 10.77
CA LEU A 120 -5.58 -19.01 9.85
C LEU A 120 -4.62 -17.92 9.35
N ALA A 121 -3.78 -17.37 10.23
CA ALA A 121 -2.74 -16.43 9.83
C ALA A 121 -1.74 -17.06 8.86
N THR A 122 -1.30 -18.29 9.12
CA THR A 122 -0.39 -19.05 8.24
C THR A 122 -1.02 -19.31 6.88
N MET A 123 -2.28 -19.75 6.83
CA MET A 123 -3.00 -19.95 5.57
C MET A 123 -3.15 -18.66 4.77
N ASN A 124 -3.40 -17.53 5.43
CA ASN A 124 -3.44 -16.23 4.76
C ASN A 124 -2.09 -15.84 4.17
N LEU A 125 -1.00 -15.98 4.95
CA LEU A 125 0.36 -15.71 4.48
C LEU A 125 0.72 -16.61 3.28
N LEU A 126 0.39 -17.90 3.35
CA LEU A 126 0.59 -18.83 2.24
C LEU A 126 -0.23 -18.45 1.01
N ALA A 127 -1.49 -18.05 1.16
CA ALA A 127 -2.32 -17.59 0.04
C ALA A 127 -1.72 -16.33 -0.61
N PHE A 128 -1.32 -15.32 0.16
CA PHE A 128 -0.67 -14.12 -0.37
C PHE A 128 0.68 -14.45 -1.03
N GLY A 129 1.46 -15.33 -0.43
CA GLY A 129 2.71 -15.84 -0.99
C GLY A 129 2.50 -16.54 -2.33
N LEU A 130 1.51 -17.44 -2.40
CA LEU A 130 1.15 -18.14 -3.63
C LEU A 130 0.66 -17.18 -4.71
N HIS A 131 -0.18 -16.19 -4.37
CA HIS A 131 -0.62 -15.17 -5.33
C HIS A 131 0.57 -14.38 -5.89
N THR A 132 1.56 -14.09 -5.05
CA THR A 132 2.77 -13.38 -5.46
C THR A 132 3.64 -14.25 -6.35
N LEU A 133 3.82 -15.52 -5.99
CA LEU A 133 4.56 -16.49 -6.79
C LEU A 133 3.94 -16.64 -8.19
N LEU A 134 2.61 -16.84 -8.26
CA LEU A 134 1.89 -16.95 -9.53
C LEU A 134 2.04 -15.68 -10.39
N GLU A 135 1.98 -14.49 -9.80
CA GLU A 135 2.18 -13.23 -10.53
C GLU A 135 3.61 -13.12 -11.13
N LEU A 136 4.61 -13.74 -10.47
CA LEU A 136 6.00 -13.75 -10.92
C LEU A 136 6.30 -14.85 -11.94
N THR A 137 5.74 -16.04 -11.76
CA THR A 137 6.14 -17.24 -12.52
C THR A 137 5.15 -17.67 -13.59
N ASP A 138 3.86 -17.31 -13.47
CA ASP A 138 2.81 -17.74 -14.39
C ASP A 138 2.37 -16.58 -15.30
N GLU A 139 2.84 -16.64 -16.55
CA GLU A 139 2.54 -15.62 -17.56
C GLU A 139 1.05 -15.54 -17.90
N ASN A 140 0.36 -16.68 -17.97
CA ASN A 140 -1.07 -16.73 -18.29
C ASN A 140 -1.88 -16.10 -17.16
N TYR A 141 -1.56 -16.45 -15.91
CA TYR A 141 -2.15 -15.83 -14.72
C TYR A 141 -1.98 -14.30 -14.74
N ARG A 142 -0.76 -13.82 -15.02
CA ARG A 142 -0.46 -12.39 -15.08
C ARG A 142 -1.22 -11.67 -16.20
N LEU A 143 -1.32 -12.27 -17.39
CA LEU A 143 -2.09 -11.72 -18.51
C LEU A 143 -3.58 -11.57 -18.16
N ILE A 144 -4.19 -12.61 -17.59
CA ILE A 144 -5.59 -12.59 -17.17
C ILE A 144 -5.79 -11.55 -16.06
N ARG A 145 -4.92 -11.52 -15.05
CA ARG A 145 -5.00 -10.56 -13.95
C ARG A 145 -4.92 -9.11 -14.43
N ASN A 146 -4.03 -8.82 -15.38
CA ASN A 146 -3.92 -7.50 -15.99
C ASN A 146 -5.18 -7.11 -16.77
N LYS A 147 -5.81 -8.05 -17.49
CA LYS A 147 -7.03 -7.81 -18.26
C LYS A 147 -8.28 -7.65 -17.37
N VAL A 148 -8.43 -8.49 -16.35
CA VAL A 148 -9.59 -8.50 -15.44
C VAL A 148 -9.55 -7.32 -14.45
N GLY A 149 -8.35 -6.91 -14.05
CA GLY A 149 -8.10 -5.79 -13.14
C GLY A 149 -8.15 -6.20 -11.67
N ALA A 150 -9.21 -5.80 -10.96
CA ALA A 150 -9.29 -6.00 -9.51
C ALA A 150 -9.17 -7.48 -9.12
N ARG A 151 -8.26 -7.81 -8.19
CA ARG A 151 -7.99 -9.19 -7.74
C ARG A 151 -9.24 -9.92 -7.25
N ARG A 152 -10.13 -9.23 -6.55
CA ARG A 152 -11.43 -9.80 -6.11
C ARG A 152 -12.25 -10.32 -7.29
N ARG A 153 -12.32 -9.57 -8.40
CA ARG A 153 -13.07 -9.97 -9.59
C ARG A 153 -12.47 -11.21 -10.24
N PHE A 154 -11.14 -11.29 -10.29
CA PHE A 154 -10.45 -12.49 -10.78
C PHE A 154 -10.84 -13.74 -9.98
N PHE A 155 -10.81 -13.68 -8.64
CA PHE A 155 -11.22 -14.83 -7.82
C PHE A 155 -12.71 -15.15 -7.92
N GLN A 156 -13.57 -14.14 -8.10
CA GLN A 156 -14.99 -14.38 -8.39
C GLN A 156 -15.19 -15.12 -9.71
N HIS A 157 -14.38 -14.85 -10.74
CA HIS A 157 -14.44 -15.61 -11.99
C HIS A 157 -13.96 -17.05 -11.78
N LEU A 158 -12.86 -17.27 -11.04
CA LEU A 158 -12.39 -18.61 -10.71
C LEU A 158 -13.46 -19.41 -9.95
N GLU A 159 -14.07 -18.81 -8.93
CA GLU A 159 -15.14 -19.40 -8.13
C GLU A 159 -16.33 -19.80 -9.02
N ALA A 160 -16.83 -18.86 -9.85
CA ALA A 160 -17.94 -19.13 -10.74
C ALA A 160 -17.63 -20.26 -11.74
N LEU A 161 -16.47 -20.20 -12.40
CA LEU A 161 -16.08 -21.21 -13.39
C LEU A 161 -15.93 -22.59 -12.74
N THR A 162 -15.26 -22.68 -11.59
CA THR A 162 -15.01 -23.97 -10.91
C THR A 162 -16.24 -24.52 -10.19
N THR A 163 -17.25 -23.69 -9.92
CA THR A 163 -18.54 -24.14 -9.37
C THR A 163 -19.38 -24.87 -10.43
N TYR A 164 -19.30 -24.46 -11.70
CA TYR A 164 -20.16 -25.01 -12.76
C TYR A 164 -19.42 -25.92 -13.75
N LEU A 165 -18.10 -25.80 -13.86
CA LEU A 165 -17.30 -26.50 -14.85
C LEU A 165 -16.13 -27.22 -14.17
N TYR A 166 -15.89 -28.46 -14.59
CA TYR A 166 -14.68 -29.19 -14.24
C TYR A 166 -13.57 -28.89 -15.24
N PHE A 167 -12.38 -28.57 -14.74
CA PHE A 167 -11.17 -28.40 -15.53
C PHE A 167 -10.13 -29.43 -15.10
N GLU A 168 -9.52 -30.11 -16.07
CA GLU A 168 -8.54 -31.17 -15.81
C GLU A 168 -7.22 -30.64 -15.24
N SER A 169 -6.90 -29.37 -15.46
CA SER A 169 -5.69 -28.73 -14.94
C SER A 169 -5.86 -27.22 -14.79
N TRP A 170 -4.91 -26.61 -14.07
CA TRP A 170 -4.81 -25.16 -13.93
C TRP A 170 -4.60 -24.47 -15.28
N GLU A 171 -3.75 -25.02 -16.13
CA GLU A 171 -3.44 -24.49 -17.46
C GLU A 171 -4.68 -24.48 -18.34
N ARG A 172 -5.53 -25.51 -18.27
CA ARG A 172 -6.81 -25.56 -19.02
C ARG A 172 -7.79 -24.48 -18.57
N LEU A 173 -7.86 -24.22 -17.27
CA LEU A 173 -8.68 -23.13 -16.74
C LEU A 173 -8.17 -21.76 -17.20
N MET A 174 -6.85 -21.53 -17.12
CA MET A 174 -6.24 -20.27 -17.58
C MET A 174 -6.44 -20.08 -19.09
N ASP A 175 -6.21 -21.11 -19.91
CA ASP A 175 -6.43 -21.08 -21.35
C ASP A 175 -7.89 -20.74 -21.70
N PHE A 176 -8.85 -21.36 -21.01
CA PHE A 176 -10.27 -21.05 -21.16
C PHE A 176 -10.56 -19.57 -20.86
N MET A 177 -10.03 -19.03 -19.77
CA MET A 177 -10.19 -17.62 -19.42
C MET A 177 -9.53 -16.70 -20.44
N MET A 178 -8.32 -17.00 -20.93
CA MET A 178 -7.63 -16.21 -21.95
C MET A 178 -8.42 -16.17 -23.26
N ARG A 179 -9.03 -17.30 -23.64
CA ARG A 179 -9.89 -17.39 -24.82
C ARG A 179 -11.13 -16.52 -24.69
N GLY A 180 -11.83 -16.60 -23.56
CA GLY A 180 -13.01 -15.77 -23.30
C GLY A 180 -12.71 -14.27 -23.17
N LEU A 181 -11.48 -13.92 -22.83
CA LEU A 181 -11.01 -12.53 -22.72
C LEU A 181 -10.35 -11.98 -23.99
N GLU A 182 -10.15 -12.84 -25.00
CA GLU A 182 -9.45 -12.53 -26.25
C GLU A 182 -8.06 -11.92 -26.00
N ILE A 183 -7.25 -12.60 -25.18
CA ILE A 183 -5.88 -12.19 -24.83
C ILE A 183 -4.86 -13.30 -25.12
N GLY A 184 -3.58 -12.94 -25.11
CA GLY A 184 -2.48 -13.87 -25.35
C GLY A 184 -2.59 -14.51 -26.74
N PRO A 185 -2.60 -15.85 -26.86
CA PRO A 185 -2.75 -16.55 -28.15
C PRO A 185 -4.05 -16.25 -28.91
N TYR A 186 -5.06 -15.70 -28.22
CA TYR A 186 -6.40 -15.44 -28.78
C TYR A 186 -6.65 -13.96 -29.07
N ALA A 187 -5.64 -13.11 -28.95
CA ALA A 187 -5.79 -11.69 -29.27
C ALA A 187 -6.15 -11.50 -30.75
N PRO A 188 -7.07 -10.57 -31.09
CA PRO A 188 -7.42 -10.28 -32.48
C PRO A 188 -6.18 -9.90 -33.27
N LYS A 189 -6.00 -10.50 -34.45
CA LYS A 189 -4.93 -10.09 -35.37
C LYS A 189 -5.28 -8.70 -35.90
N SER A 190 -4.41 -7.73 -35.62
CA SER A 190 -4.46 -6.37 -36.17
C SER A 190 -4.27 -6.37 -37.68
#